data_AF-A0A226DYT2-F1
#
_entry.id   AF-A0A226DYT2-F1
#
_cell.length_a   1.000
_cell.length_b   1.000
_cell.length_c   1.000
_cell.angle_alpha   90.00
_cell.angle_beta   90.00
_cell.angle_gamma   90.00
#
_symmetry.space_group_name_H-M   'P 1'
#
loop_
_entity.id
_entity.type
_entity.pdbx_description
1 polymer ?
#
loop_
_entity_poly.entity_id
_entity_poly.type
_entity_poly.pdbx_seq_one_letter_code
_entity_poly.pdbx_strand_id
1 'polypeptide(L)'
;MHDGGMRASCKQCRPNCRQTKYTTSVTFSPLTKKHMDEYQKRYSKELSTGEPFSIVYVYFEMDSVQASRRSARYSIFEEVGLVGGTISMITGLTLLDIIEAIVVILALIWAQHKIRKRMSKIEFNWATWIQRLPWLAPLPQEMIELPEIAIQPIGPGAVDDEEPIVVEPFDHQEFAEQPIIVVGQPGNPSPPIHPLENLPGFIV
;
A
#
# COMPACT_ATOMS: atom_id res chain seq x y z
N MET A 1 -21.44 -17.95 3.39
CA MET A 1 -21.35 -17.72 1.93
C MET A 1 -22.02 -16.39 1.59
N HIS A 2 -21.27 -15.30 1.40
CA HIS A 2 -21.84 -13.99 0.99
C HIS A 2 -21.65 -13.66 -0.51
N ASP A 3 -20.81 -14.41 -1.23
CA ASP A 3 -20.42 -14.05 -2.61
C ASP A 3 -21.37 -14.57 -3.69
N GLY A 4 -22.31 -15.47 -3.36
CA GLY A 4 -23.20 -16.11 -4.33
C GLY A 4 -24.15 -15.12 -5.03
N GLY A 5 -24.77 -14.22 -4.26
CA GLY A 5 -25.69 -13.20 -4.78
C GLY A 5 -24.99 -12.13 -5.62
N MET A 6 -23.80 -11.69 -5.22
CA MET A 6 -23.03 -10.69 -5.98
C MET A 6 -22.49 -11.25 -7.30
N ARG A 7 -22.07 -12.52 -7.33
CA ARG A 7 -21.61 -13.17 -8.57
C ARG A 7 -22.73 -13.36 -9.60
N ALA A 8 -23.97 -13.54 -9.16
CA ALA A 8 -25.12 -13.63 -10.05
C ALA A 8 -25.46 -12.29 -10.74
N SER A 9 -25.24 -11.17 -10.04
CA SER A 9 -25.52 -9.82 -10.56
C SER A 9 -24.39 -9.29 -11.47
N CYS A 10 -23.16 -9.72 -11.25
CA CYS A 10 -21.98 -9.13 -11.90
C CYS A 10 -20.91 -10.17 -12.25
N LYS A 11 -20.66 -10.38 -13.55
CA LYS A 11 -19.67 -11.35 -14.06
C LYS A 11 -18.21 -10.94 -13.77
N GLN A 12 -17.92 -9.66 -13.60
CA GLN A 12 -16.56 -9.12 -13.40
C GLN A 12 -16.55 -7.98 -12.38
N CYS A 13 -16.92 -8.27 -11.14
CA CYS A 13 -16.81 -7.29 -10.07
C CYS A 13 -15.41 -7.30 -9.46
N ARG A 14 -14.81 -6.12 -9.34
CA ARG A 14 -13.54 -5.95 -8.63
C ARG A 14 -13.76 -6.07 -7.12
N PRO A 15 -12.79 -6.62 -6.36
CA PRO A 15 -12.90 -6.67 -4.92
C PRO A 15 -12.94 -5.26 -4.33
N ASN A 16 -13.71 -5.08 -3.26
CA ASN A 16 -13.74 -3.81 -2.53
C ASN A 16 -12.44 -3.69 -1.70
N CYS A 17 -11.77 -2.54 -1.78
CA CYS A 17 -10.58 -2.23 -0.99
C CYS A 17 -10.89 -2.07 0.51
N ARG A 18 -12.15 -1.74 0.84
CA ARG A 18 -12.62 -1.59 2.22
C ARG A 18 -13.83 -2.50 2.44
N GLN A 19 -13.63 -3.59 3.16
CA GLN A 19 -14.71 -4.53 3.50
C GLN A 19 -14.69 -4.83 5.00
N THR A 20 -15.85 -4.71 5.63
CA THR A 20 -16.08 -5.25 6.97
C THR A 20 -16.68 -6.64 6.80
N LYS A 21 -16.03 -7.65 7.36
CA LYS A 21 -16.49 -9.03 7.32
C LYS A 21 -16.86 -9.46 8.73
N TYR A 22 -18.12 -9.85 8.91
CA TYR A 22 -18.59 -10.46 10.14
C TYR A 22 -18.45 -11.97 10.02
N THR A 23 -17.83 -12.60 11.02
CA THR A 23 -17.85 -14.05 11.18
C THR A 23 -18.92 -14.36 12.21
N THR A 24 -19.90 -15.17 11.84
CA THR A 24 -21.03 -15.52 12.69
C THR A 24 -20.89 -16.95 13.16
N SER A 25 -20.94 -17.18 14.48
CA SER A 25 -21.16 -18.50 15.06
C SER A 25 -22.63 -18.60 15.47
N VAL A 26 -23.29 -19.72 15.15
CA VAL A 26 -24.71 -19.92 15.45
C VAL A 26 -24.84 -21.08 16.41
N THR A 27 -25.38 -20.81 17.59
CA THR A 27 -25.78 -21.82 18.56
C THR A 27 -27.29 -21.75 18.75
N PHE A 28 -27.93 -22.90 18.93
CA PHE A 28 -29.36 -22.98 19.17
C PHE A 28 -29.64 -23.94 20.32
N SER A 29 -30.67 -23.62 21.11
CA SER A 29 -31.17 -24.48 22.17
C SER A 29 -32.69 -24.39 22.22
N PRO A 30 -33.41 -25.52 22.38
CA PRO A 30 -34.86 -25.49 22.47
C PRO A 30 -35.30 -24.78 23.75
N LEU A 31 -36.33 -23.93 23.66
CA LEU A 31 -36.93 -23.30 24.83
C LEU A 31 -37.64 -24.35 25.70
N THR A 32 -37.49 -24.23 27.01
CA THR A 32 -38.27 -25.03 27.96
C THR A 32 -39.69 -24.49 28.06
N LYS A 33 -40.68 -25.37 28.30
CA LYS A 33 -42.10 -24.98 28.42
C LYS A 33 -42.33 -23.83 29.41
N LYS A 34 -41.67 -23.88 30.57
CA LYS A 34 -41.75 -22.83 31.59
C LYS A 34 -41.34 -21.45 31.04
N HIS A 35 -40.24 -21.39 30.29
CA HIS A 35 -39.79 -20.13 29.69
C HIS A 35 -40.74 -19.68 28.57
N MET A 36 -41.30 -20.61 27.79
CA MET A 36 -42.29 -20.25 26.78
C MET A 36 -43.52 -19.57 27.40
N ASP A 37 -44.08 -20.15 28.47
CA ASP A 37 -45.24 -19.59 29.16
C ASP A 37 -44.93 -18.22 29.77
N GLU A 38 -43.72 -18.05 30.33
CA GLU A 38 -43.26 -16.77 30.89
C GLU A 38 -43.12 -15.67 29.82
N TYR A 39 -42.47 -15.98 28.70
CA TYR A 39 -42.35 -15.04 27.58
C TYR A 39 -43.71 -14.69 26.98
N GLN A 40 -44.59 -15.67 26.81
CA GLN A 40 -45.95 -15.44 26.31
C GLN A 40 -46.78 -14.57 27.26
N LYS A 41 -46.62 -14.73 28.58
CA LYS A 41 -47.27 -13.86 29.57
C LYS A 41 -46.73 -12.43 29.49
N ARG A 42 -45.40 -12.28 29.39
CA ARG A 42 -44.72 -10.98 29.38
C ARG A 42 -45.01 -10.18 28.11
N TYR A 43 -45.08 -10.84 26.97
CA TYR A 43 -45.33 -10.27 25.65
C TYR A 43 -46.71 -10.67 25.11
N SER A 44 -47.70 -10.75 25.99
CA SER A 44 -49.07 -11.19 25.67
C SER A 44 -49.82 -10.26 24.71
N LYS A 45 -49.29 -9.06 24.45
CA LYS A 45 -49.85 -8.12 23.47
C LYS A 45 -49.38 -8.44 22.05
N GLU A 46 -48.18 -9.00 21.92
CA GLU A 46 -47.50 -9.26 20.66
C GLU A 46 -47.56 -10.73 20.23
N LEU A 47 -47.66 -11.65 21.19
CA LEU A 47 -47.67 -13.11 20.97
C LEU A 47 -49.01 -13.71 21.37
N SER A 48 -49.72 -14.29 20.39
CA SER A 48 -50.97 -14.99 20.69
C SER A 48 -50.71 -16.35 21.33
N THR A 49 -51.68 -16.84 22.11
CA THR A 49 -51.58 -18.14 22.77
C THR A 49 -51.47 -19.27 21.74
N GLY A 50 -50.32 -19.95 21.71
CA GLY A 50 -50.08 -21.10 20.83
C GLY A 50 -49.37 -20.78 19.52
N GLU A 51 -48.98 -19.53 19.27
CA GLU A 51 -48.18 -19.20 18.08
C GLU A 51 -46.71 -19.62 18.25
N PRO A 52 -46.09 -20.25 17.23
CA PRO A 52 -44.68 -20.59 17.27
C PRO A 52 -43.83 -19.31 17.18
N PHE A 53 -42.90 -19.16 18.12
CA PHE A 53 -41.95 -18.04 18.13
C PHE A 53 -40.52 -18.51 18.33
N SER A 54 -39.58 -17.69 17.89
CA SER A 54 -38.15 -17.92 18.10
C SER A 54 -37.52 -16.66 18.70
N ILE A 55 -36.58 -16.86 19.61
CA ILE A 55 -35.80 -15.78 20.22
C ILE A 55 -34.41 -15.85 19.61
N VAL A 56 -33.97 -14.74 19.02
CA VAL A 56 -32.65 -14.62 18.41
C VAL A 56 -31.85 -13.57 19.18
N TYR A 57 -30.75 -14.01 19.78
CA TYR A 57 -29.76 -13.11 20.38
C TYR A 57 -28.64 -12.90 19.39
N VAL A 58 -28.37 -11.65 19.04
CA VAL A 58 -27.23 -11.25 18.22
C VAL A 58 -26.34 -10.42 19.10
N TYR A 59 -25.11 -10.88 19.34
CA TYR A 59 -24.12 -10.17 20.13
C TYR A 59 -22.74 -10.37 19.50
N PHE A 60 -21.80 -9.48 19.83
CA PHE A 60 -20.41 -9.63 19.44
C PHE A 60 -19.68 -10.50 20.47
N GLU A 61 -19.06 -11.59 20.02
CA GLU A 61 -18.31 -12.50 20.90
C GLU A 61 -17.03 -11.85 21.45
N MET A 62 -16.46 -10.90 20.71
CA MET A 62 -15.24 -10.17 21.11
C MET A 62 -15.44 -8.67 20.93
N ASP A 63 -14.96 -7.89 21.90
CA ASP A 63 -14.96 -6.42 21.85
C ASP A 63 -13.90 -5.84 20.90
N SER A 64 -12.99 -6.69 20.40
CA SER A 64 -11.94 -6.26 19.49
C SER A 64 -12.30 -6.50 18.03
N VAL A 65 -12.27 -5.44 17.24
CA VAL A 65 -12.36 -5.53 15.78
C VAL A 65 -10.97 -5.87 15.26
N GLN A 66 -10.78 -7.09 14.74
CA GLN A 66 -9.52 -7.45 14.09
C GLN A 66 -9.41 -6.71 12.74
N ALA A 67 -8.75 -5.55 12.75
CA ALA A 67 -8.49 -4.79 11.55
C ALA A 67 -7.41 -5.48 10.71
N SER A 68 -7.82 -6.29 9.74
CA SER A 68 -6.90 -6.82 8.73
C SER A 68 -6.64 -5.77 7.65
N ARG A 69 -5.44 -5.16 7.67
CA ARG A 69 -4.98 -4.27 6.61
C ARG A 69 -3.94 -4.98 5.75
N ARG A 70 -4.11 -4.94 4.43
CA ARG A 70 -3.06 -5.33 3.48
C ARG A 70 -2.21 -4.11 3.19
N SER A 71 -1.11 -3.96 3.91
CA SER A 71 -0.11 -2.95 3.59
C SER A 71 0.79 -3.45 2.47
N ALA A 72 1.20 -2.56 1.57
CA ALA A 72 2.26 -2.88 0.60
C ALA A 72 3.53 -3.19 1.39
N ARG A 73 4.08 -4.41 1.24
CA ARG A 73 5.29 -4.84 1.96
C ARG A 73 6.56 -4.19 1.44
N TYR A 74 6.54 -3.74 0.19
CA TYR A 74 7.66 -3.09 -0.46
C TYR A 74 7.15 -1.81 -1.09
N SER A 75 7.74 -0.70 -0.67
CA SER A 75 7.54 0.58 -1.34
C SER A 75 8.57 0.72 -2.46
N ILE A 76 8.19 1.33 -3.59
CA ILE A 76 9.14 1.63 -4.67
C ILE A 76 10.30 2.48 -4.13
N PHE A 77 10.03 3.31 -3.12
CA PHE A 77 11.06 4.11 -2.44
C PHE A 77 12.07 3.25 -1.66
N GLU A 78 11.63 2.13 -1.10
CA GLU A 78 12.51 1.20 -0.38
C GLU A 78 13.41 0.44 -1.36
N GLU A 79 12.84 0.00 -2.49
CA GLU A 79 13.60 -0.65 -3.56
C GLU A 79 14.62 0.30 -4.18
N VAL A 80 14.21 1.52 -4.54
CA VAL A 80 15.10 2.55 -5.09
C VAL A 80 16.15 2.97 -4.06
N GLY A 81 15.78 3.06 -2.78
CA GLY A 81 16.71 3.35 -1.69
C GLY A 81 17.77 2.26 -1.52
N LEU A 82 17.38 0.99 -1.57
CA LEU A 82 18.30 -0.14 -1.40
C LEU A 82 19.22 -0.30 -2.61
N VAL A 83 18.68 -0.21 -3.83
CA VAL A 83 19.49 -0.28 -5.06
C VAL A 83 20.39 0.95 -5.19
N GLY A 84 19.86 2.15 -4.91
CA GLY A 84 20.63 3.39 -4.94
C GLY A 84 21.75 3.41 -3.91
N GLY A 85 21.47 2.98 -2.68
CA GLY A 85 22.47 2.89 -1.61
C GLY A 85 23.58 1.89 -1.92
N THR A 86 23.25 0.71 -2.45
CA THR A 86 24.25 -0.30 -2.81
C THR A 86 25.13 0.14 -3.98
N ILE A 87 24.55 0.74 -5.02
CA ILE A 87 25.33 1.28 -6.15
C ILE A 87 26.25 2.41 -5.67
N SER A 88 25.73 3.34 -4.86
CA SER A 88 26.51 4.46 -4.35
C SER A 88 27.66 3.98 -3.45
N MET A 89 27.43 2.97 -2.61
CA MET A 89 28.48 2.39 -1.76
C MET A 89 29.58 1.68 -2.56
N ILE A 90 29.24 0.97 -3.63
CA ILE A 90 30.23 0.24 -4.46
C ILE A 90 31.01 1.20 -5.35
N THR A 91 30.33 2.15 -5.99
CA THR A 91 30.93 3.03 -7.01
C THR A 91 31.48 4.33 -6.44
N GLY A 92 31.04 4.73 -5.24
CA GLY A 92 31.28 6.06 -4.68
C GLY A 92 30.53 7.17 -5.42
N LEU A 93 29.68 6.84 -6.40
CA LEU A 93 28.94 7.82 -7.19
C LEU A 93 27.67 8.24 -6.47
N THR A 94 27.43 9.54 -6.47
CA THR A 94 26.21 10.15 -5.95
C THR A 94 25.26 10.49 -7.10
N LEU A 95 23.98 10.76 -6.78
CA LEU A 95 23.02 11.26 -7.77
C LEU A 95 23.51 12.56 -8.44
N LEU A 96 24.28 13.37 -7.70
CA LEU A 96 24.84 14.63 -8.19
C LEU A 96 25.87 14.38 -9.31
N ASP A 97 26.72 13.37 -9.17
CA ASP A 97 27.70 13.01 -10.18
C ASP A 97 27.03 12.54 -11.49
N ILE A 98 25.91 11.84 -11.39
CA ILE A 98 25.11 11.44 -12.56
C ILE A 98 24.54 12.66 -13.27
N ILE A 99 24.02 13.63 -12.51
CA ILE A 99 23.48 14.88 -13.07
C ILE A 99 24.61 15.67 -13.76
N GLU A 100 25.77 15.78 -13.12
CA GLU A 100 26.94 16.45 -13.69
C GLU A 100 27.38 15.77 -15.00
N ALA A 101 27.46 14.44 -15.02
CA ALA A 101 27.81 13.68 -16.22
C ALA A 101 26.82 13.96 -17.36
N ILE A 102 25.51 14.01 -17.08
CA ILE A 102 24.48 14.35 -18.08
C ILE A 102 24.70 15.78 -18.62
N VAL A 103 24.95 16.75 -17.74
CA VAL A 103 25.20 18.15 -18.14
C VAL A 103 26.44 18.25 -19.03
N VAL A 104 27.52 17.56 -18.68
CA VAL A 104 28.76 17.52 -19.48
C VAL A 104 28.50 16.88 -20.84
N ILE A 105 27.78 15.75 -20.90
CA ILE A 105 27.42 15.09 -22.16
C ILE A 105 26.59 16.04 -23.04
N LEU A 106 25.59 16.72 -22.49
CA LEU A 106 24.76 17.67 -23.23
C LEU A 106 25.57 18.86 -23.74
N ALA A 107 26.50 19.39 -22.93
CA ALA A 107 27.40 20.46 -23.33
C ALA A 107 28.32 20.03 -24.49
N LEU A 108 28.87 18.81 -24.44
CA LEU A 108 29.68 18.24 -25.51
C LEU A 108 28.88 18.07 -26.81
N ILE A 109 27.66 17.53 -26.73
CA ILE A 109 26.77 17.40 -27.89
C ILE A 109 26.47 18.77 -28.49
N TRP A 110 26.20 19.77 -27.65
CA TRP A 110 25.90 21.12 -28.11
C TRP A 110 27.11 21.81 -28.76
N ALA A 111 28.30 21.61 -28.18
CA ALA A 111 29.56 22.10 -28.76
C ALA A 111 29.84 21.45 -30.12
N GLN A 112 29.72 20.13 -30.23
CA GLN A 112 29.86 19.41 -31.50
C GLN A 112 28.84 19.88 -32.53
N HIS A 113 27.58 20.07 -32.13
CA HIS A 113 26.54 20.56 -33.02
C HIS A 113 26.82 21.99 -33.51
N LYS A 114 27.34 22.86 -32.63
CA LYS A 114 27.74 24.24 -32.98
C LYS A 114 28.94 24.26 -33.92
N ILE A 115 29.94 23.41 -33.69
CA ILE A 115 31.10 23.26 -34.59
C ILE A 115 30.63 22.75 -35.95
N ARG A 116 29.76 21.74 -35.98
CA ARG A 116 29.21 21.19 -37.23
C ARG A 116 28.42 22.26 -38.02
N LYS A 117 27.58 23.06 -37.34
CA LYS A 117 26.86 24.18 -37.96
C LYS A 117 27.76 25.32 -38.43
N ARG A 118 28.88 25.58 -37.74
CA ARG A 118 29.89 26.55 -38.20
C ARG A 118 30.64 26.02 -39.41
N MET A 119 31.08 24.77 -39.41
CA MET A 119 31.74 24.16 -40.56
C MET A 119 30.81 24.08 -41.78
N SER A 120 29.50 23.83 -41.61
CA SER A 120 28.56 23.88 -42.74
C SER A 120 28.32 25.29 -43.30
N LYS A 121 28.55 26.33 -42.50
CA LYS A 121 28.47 27.74 -42.97
C LYS A 121 29.78 28.22 -43.58
N ILE A 122 30.89 27.63 -43.18
CA ILE A 122 32.18 27.84 -43.82
C ILE A 122 32.23 26.86 -45.00
N GLU A 123 31.55 27.19 -46.09
CA GLU A 123 31.94 26.70 -47.41
C GLU A 123 33.36 27.20 -47.66
N PHE A 124 34.28 26.38 -47.19
CA PHE A 124 35.71 26.57 -47.23
C PHE A 124 36.12 26.52 -48.70
N ASN A 125 36.48 27.67 -49.26
CA ASN A 125 37.11 27.77 -50.57
C ASN A 125 38.51 27.15 -50.46
N TRP A 126 38.56 25.80 -50.46
CA TRP A 126 39.76 24.99 -50.28
C TRP A 126 40.87 25.31 -51.29
N ALA A 127 40.54 25.97 -52.40
CA ALA A 127 41.49 26.31 -53.45
C ALA A 127 42.53 27.39 -53.04
N THR A 128 42.25 28.27 -52.07
CA THR A 128 43.14 29.41 -51.77
C THR A 128 44.04 29.23 -50.55
N TRP A 129 43.77 28.28 -49.64
CA TRP A 129 44.51 28.22 -48.36
C TRP A 129 45.74 27.29 -48.37
N ILE A 130 45.83 26.32 -49.30
CA ILE A 130 46.91 25.32 -49.30
C ILE A 130 48.29 25.90 -49.75
N GLN A 131 48.33 27.08 -50.38
CA GLN A 131 49.60 27.62 -50.91
C GLN A 131 50.56 28.27 -49.91
N ARG A 132 50.26 28.33 -48.60
CA ARG A 132 51.02 29.22 -47.70
C ARG A 132 51.41 28.74 -46.31
N LEU A 133 51.60 27.44 -46.10
CA LEU A 133 52.15 26.96 -44.82
C LEU A 133 53.36 26.03 -45.03
N PRO A 134 54.58 26.60 -45.13
CA PRO A 134 55.80 25.86 -44.85
C PRO A 134 56.02 25.85 -43.33
N TRP A 135 56.79 24.87 -42.83
CA TRP A 135 57.28 24.70 -41.46
C TRP A 135 56.47 23.82 -40.51
N LEU A 136 56.78 22.52 -40.60
CA LEU A 136 56.97 21.67 -39.43
C LEU A 136 58.01 22.32 -38.50
N ALA A 137 57.64 22.56 -37.23
CA ALA A 137 58.58 22.66 -36.12
C ALA A 137 57.97 21.91 -34.91
N PRO A 138 58.78 21.17 -34.12
CA PRO A 138 58.30 20.41 -32.98
C PRO A 138 58.05 21.28 -31.74
N LEU A 139 57.13 20.79 -30.91
CA LEU A 139 56.60 21.35 -29.65
C LEU A 139 57.65 21.73 -28.59
N PRO A 140 57.40 22.78 -27.79
CA PRO A 140 57.84 22.83 -26.40
C PRO A 140 56.74 22.27 -25.47
N GLN A 141 57.06 21.24 -24.70
CA GLN A 141 56.25 20.77 -23.58
C GLN A 141 56.57 21.63 -22.35
N GLU A 142 55.63 22.44 -21.87
CA GLU A 142 55.67 22.96 -20.50
C GLU A 142 54.92 21.99 -19.58
N MET A 143 55.61 21.54 -18.54
CA MET A 143 55.05 20.76 -17.44
C MET A 143 54.21 21.68 -16.55
N ILE A 144 52.93 21.36 -16.39
CA ILE A 144 52.01 22.06 -15.49
C ILE A 144 52.02 21.29 -14.16
N GLU A 145 52.50 21.94 -13.10
CA GLU A 145 52.43 21.46 -11.72
C GLU A 145 50.96 21.46 -11.23
N LEU A 146 50.54 20.37 -10.59
CA LEU A 146 49.22 20.20 -10.00
C LEU A 146 49.18 20.81 -8.58
N PRO A 147 48.18 21.64 -8.22
CA PRO A 147 48.02 22.10 -6.85
C PRO A 147 47.43 20.99 -5.97
N GLU A 148 48.06 20.80 -4.81
CA GLU A 148 47.67 19.88 -3.74
C GLU A 148 46.45 20.45 -2.98
N ILE A 149 45.28 19.81 -3.11
CA ILE A 149 44.05 20.23 -2.44
C ILE A 149 43.92 19.44 -1.13
N ALA A 150 44.12 20.13 -0.01
CA ALA A 150 43.89 19.61 1.33
C ALA A 150 42.37 19.54 1.63
N ILE A 151 41.85 18.34 1.88
CA ILE A 151 40.47 18.08 2.28
C ILE A 151 40.40 18.05 3.82
N GLN A 152 39.64 18.97 4.43
CA GLN A 152 39.27 18.88 5.85
C GLN A 152 38.03 17.98 6.03
N PRO A 153 38.00 17.07 7.03
CA PRO A 153 36.83 16.24 7.31
C PRO A 153 35.79 17.02 8.14
N ILE A 154 34.56 17.07 7.63
CA ILE A 154 33.35 17.55 8.33
C ILE A 154 32.79 16.41 9.20
N GLY A 155 32.64 16.68 10.50
CA GLY A 155 32.12 15.74 11.49
C GLY A 155 30.60 15.54 11.43
N PRO A 156 30.07 14.46 12.04
CA PRO A 156 28.65 14.10 11.97
C PRO A 156 27.80 14.92 12.95
N GLY A 157 26.73 15.53 12.44
CA GLY A 157 25.67 16.11 13.24
C GLY A 157 24.72 15.02 13.77
N ALA A 158 24.45 15.06 15.07
CA ALA A 158 23.51 14.18 15.76
C ALA A 158 22.08 14.48 15.33
N VAL A 159 21.29 13.42 15.17
CA VAL A 159 19.85 13.42 14.87
C VAL A 159 19.12 13.37 16.21
N ASP A 160 18.26 14.35 16.46
CA ASP A 160 17.39 14.42 17.64
C ASP A 160 16.26 13.38 17.56
N ASP A 161 16.05 12.66 18.66
CA ASP A 161 15.01 11.65 18.85
C ASP A 161 13.60 12.30 18.99
N GLU A 162 12.64 11.78 18.23
CA GLU A 162 11.24 12.21 18.17
C GLU A 162 10.41 11.49 19.27
N GLU A 163 9.64 12.24 20.07
CA GLU A 163 8.87 11.72 21.22
C GLU A 163 7.63 10.88 20.81
N PRO A 164 7.27 9.84 21.58
CA PRO A 164 6.13 8.98 21.30
C PRO A 164 4.78 9.60 21.73
N ILE A 165 3.80 9.51 20.83
CA ILE A 165 2.40 9.94 21.04
C ILE A 165 1.69 8.94 21.97
N VAL A 166 1.27 9.41 23.15
CA VAL A 166 0.43 8.67 24.09
C VAL A 166 -1.02 8.73 23.64
N VAL A 167 -1.62 7.58 23.33
CA VAL A 167 -3.05 7.44 22.99
C VAL A 167 -3.80 7.00 24.24
N GLU A 168 -4.81 7.78 24.63
CA GLU A 168 -5.62 7.58 25.84
C GLU A 168 -6.66 6.45 25.66
N PRO A 169 -6.97 5.65 26.69
CA PRO A 169 -7.90 4.51 26.58
C PRO A 169 -9.37 4.95 26.50
N PHE A 170 -10.15 4.28 25.65
CA PHE A 170 -11.58 4.54 25.46
C PHE A 170 -12.42 3.67 26.43
N ASP A 171 -13.14 4.29 27.36
CA ASP A 171 -14.06 3.58 28.27
C ASP A 171 -15.25 2.96 27.51
N HIS A 172 -15.52 1.68 27.79
CA HIS A 172 -16.59 0.90 27.16
C HIS A 172 -17.94 1.18 27.85
N GLN A 173 -18.88 1.75 27.10
CA GLN A 173 -20.25 1.98 27.55
C GLN A 173 -21.11 0.75 27.24
N GLU A 174 -21.53 0.03 28.28
CA GLU A 174 -22.39 -1.15 28.20
C GLU A 174 -23.83 -0.73 27.84
N PHE A 175 -24.26 -0.99 26.61
CA PHE A 175 -25.65 -0.81 26.20
C PHE A 175 -26.42 -2.12 26.43
N ALA A 176 -27.44 -2.10 27.28
CA ALA A 176 -28.33 -3.23 27.48
C ALA A 176 -29.22 -3.41 26.23
N GLU A 177 -28.82 -4.29 25.31
CA GLU A 177 -29.57 -4.58 24.08
C GLU A 177 -30.84 -5.40 24.38
N GLN A 178 -31.97 -4.95 23.82
CA GLN A 178 -33.24 -5.67 23.90
C GLN A 178 -33.26 -6.80 22.84
N PRO A 179 -33.73 -8.00 23.18
CA PRO A 179 -33.77 -9.12 22.24
C PRO A 179 -34.73 -8.84 21.08
N ILE A 180 -34.33 -9.25 19.88
CA ILE A 180 -35.17 -9.17 18.69
C ILE A 180 -36.12 -10.38 18.70
N ILE A 181 -37.42 -10.11 18.79
CA ILE A 181 -38.47 -11.14 18.72
C ILE A 181 -38.91 -11.27 17.27
N VAL A 182 -38.74 -12.45 16.68
CA VAL A 182 -39.19 -12.76 15.32
C VAL A 182 -40.39 -13.70 15.39
N VAL A 183 -41.54 -13.23 14.93
CA VAL A 183 -42.77 -14.05 14.84
C VAL A 183 -42.77 -14.79 13.51
N GLY A 184 -42.74 -16.12 13.57
CA GLY A 184 -42.74 -16.97 12.39
C GLY A 184 -44.15 -17.20 11.86
N GLN A 185 -44.35 -17.04 10.56
CA GLN A 185 -45.61 -17.38 9.91
C GLN A 185 -45.66 -18.90 9.69
N PRO A 186 -46.66 -19.62 10.23
CA PRO A 186 -46.73 -21.07 10.11
C PRO A 186 -46.91 -21.48 8.64
N GLY A 187 -45.97 -22.28 8.12
CA GLY A 187 -46.05 -22.86 6.77
C GLY A 187 -44.94 -22.49 5.79
N ASN A 188 -44.01 -21.60 6.17
CA ASN A 188 -42.83 -21.34 5.35
C ASN A 188 -41.66 -22.20 5.87
N PRO A 189 -41.21 -23.24 5.14
CA PRO A 189 -40.08 -24.04 5.59
C PRO A 189 -38.85 -23.13 5.70
N SER A 190 -38.23 -23.11 6.88
CA SER A 190 -36.94 -22.45 7.07
C SER A 190 -36.00 -22.94 5.96
N PRO A 191 -35.32 -22.05 5.22
CA PRO A 191 -34.36 -22.48 4.23
C PRO A 191 -33.34 -23.40 4.91
N PRO A 192 -32.96 -24.53 4.28
CA PRO A 192 -32.08 -25.51 4.89
C PRO A 192 -30.80 -24.81 5.36
N ILE A 193 -30.55 -24.89 6.67
CA ILE A 193 -29.31 -24.43 7.27
C ILE A 193 -28.24 -25.41 6.79
N HIS A 194 -27.55 -25.04 5.71
CA HIS A 194 -26.46 -25.87 5.19
C HIS A 194 -25.36 -25.99 6.26
N PRO A 195 -24.87 -27.21 6.55
CA PRO A 195 -23.80 -27.43 7.51
C PRO A 195 -22.54 -26.67 7.09
N LEU A 196 -22.01 -25.86 8.02
CA LEU A 196 -20.84 -24.98 7.85
C LEU A 196 -19.49 -25.71 7.99
N GLU A 197 -19.47 -27.04 7.95
CA GLU A 197 -18.32 -27.86 8.40
C GLU A 197 -17.21 -28.08 7.37
N ASN A 198 -17.31 -27.61 6.13
CA ASN A 198 -16.31 -27.90 5.10
C ASN A 198 -15.63 -26.64 4.54
N LEU A 199 -14.69 -26.08 5.32
CA LEU A 199 -13.63 -25.23 4.78
C LEU A 199 -12.26 -25.85 5.12
N PRO A 200 -11.52 -26.39 4.13
CA PRO A 200 -10.16 -26.84 4.34
C PRO A 200 -9.25 -25.61 4.52
N GLY A 201 -8.53 -25.51 5.64
CA GLY A 201 -7.47 -24.51 5.77
C GLY A 201 -7.18 -23.89 7.15
N PHE A 202 -7.71 -24.41 8.26
CA PHE A 202 -7.23 -24.03 9.59
C PHE A 202 -6.28 -25.10 10.12
N ILE A 203 -4.99 -24.79 10.11
CA ILE A 203 -3.95 -25.50 10.85
C ILE A 203 -3.91 -24.84 12.24
N VAL A 204 -4.09 -25.67 13.27
CA VAL A 204 -3.87 -25.32 14.69
C VAL A 204 -2.38 -25.24 14.98
#